data_AF-A0A416W3R5-F1
#
_entry.id   AF-A0A416W3R5-F1
#
_cell.length_a   1.000
_cell.length_b   1.000
_cell.length_c   1.000
_cell.angle_alpha   90.00
_cell.angle_beta   90.00
_cell.angle_gamma   90.00
#
_symmetry.space_group_name_H-M   'P 1'
#
loop_
_entity.id
_entity.type
_entity.pdbx_description
1 polymer ?
#
loop_
_entity_poly.entity_id
_entity_poly.type
_entity_poly.pdbx_seq_one_letter_code
_entity_poly.pdbx_strand_id
1 'polypeptide(L)'
;MKKLAVVLMLAVVFTMTLTGCSKDKGNQETTAGQVDLSSNSEVAINAGGIGVLTDEVRYYAYTAQATYEAYYISENKNIDWKSDMKKGVSWQEGIKSIVLDDICRREYFCSLAKKYDVQLSDSDEDNVKAAVNDFFEESDSGLVKKIDIKRQRLIEIFEKQKIQQRVESNVNSSDDNAADNMYKKWKKANTVTAGASWDEINFNEHIFTLEDAK
;
A
#
# COMPACT_ATOMS: atom_id res chain seq x y z
N MET A 1 17.21 8.55 -10.41
CA MET A 1 17.29 9.09 -9.02
C MET A 1 15.99 9.68 -8.47
N LYS A 2 15.35 10.70 -9.10
CA LYS A 2 14.09 11.29 -8.55
C LYS A 2 12.96 10.26 -8.35
N LYS A 3 12.70 9.40 -9.34
CA LYS A 3 11.67 8.34 -9.28
C LYS A 3 11.96 7.25 -8.23
N LEU A 4 13.24 6.89 -8.05
CA LEU A 4 13.68 5.95 -6.99
C LEU A 4 13.50 6.55 -5.58
N ALA A 5 13.71 7.87 -5.43
CA ALA A 5 13.48 8.56 -4.15
C ALA A 5 11.99 8.64 -3.76
N VAL A 6 11.08 8.74 -4.74
CA VAL A 6 9.62 8.75 -4.53
C VAL A 6 9.12 7.38 -4.04
N VAL A 7 9.61 6.29 -4.62
CA VAL A 7 9.30 4.90 -4.19
C VAL A 7 9.76 4.63 -2.75
N LEU A 8 10.91 5.19 -2.37
CA LEU A 8 11.41 5.13 -0.98
C LEU A 8 10.54 5.98 -0.03
N MET A 9 10.02 7.13 -0.46
CA MET A 9 9.08 7.93 0.35
C MET A 9 7.72 7.24 0.52
N LEU A 10 7.23 6.50 -0.47
CA LEU A 10 6.00 5.69 -0.38
C LEU A 10 6.16 4.46 0.53
N ALA A 11 7.37 3.91 0.66
CA ALA A 11 7.71 2.83 1.59
C ALA A 11 7.87 3.30 3.05
N VAL A 12 8.10 4.60 3.26
CA VAL A 12 8.36 5.22 4.58
C VAL A 12 7.11 5.96 5.09
N VAL A 13 5.92 5.39 4.90
CA VAL A 13 4.77 5.73 5.76
C VAL A 13 4.73 4.79 6.98
N PHE A 14 5.90 4.58 7.59
CA PHE A 14 6.07 4.07 8.94
C PHE A 14 6.67 5.22 9.74
N THR A 15 5.85 5.85 10.60
CA THR A 15 6.22 6.90 11.56
C THR A 15 6.75 8.22 10.98
N MET A 16 5.85 9.08 10.48
CA MET A 16 6.08 10.52 10.61
C MET A 16 4.82 11.18 11.16
N THR A 17 4.90 11.62 12.42
CA THR A 17 4.18 12.81 12.85
C THR A 17 4.67 13.95 11.97
N LEU A 18 3.94 14.29 10.92
CA LEU A 18 4.26 15.46 10.12
C LEU A 18 3.89 16.70 10.95
N THR A 19 4.88 17.24 11.65
CA THR A 19 4.87 18.66 12.01
C THR A 19 4.88 19.44 10.71
N GLY A 20 3.74 20.05 10.38
CA GLY A 20 3.55 20.80 9.16
C GLY A 20 4.56 21.95 9.06
N CYS A 21 5.31 21.97 7.97
CA CYS A 21 5.82 23.20 7.38
C CYS A 21 5.13 23.37 6.04
N SER A 22 4.03 24.14 6.04
CA SER A 22 3.41 24.65 4.82
C SER A 22 4.44 25.44 4.03
N LYS A 23 4.75 24.97 2.82
CA LYS A 23 5.23 25.84 1.75
C LYS A 23 4.13 25.96 0.72
N ASP A 24 3.47 27.09 0.83
CA ASP A 24 2.46 27.62 -0.08
C ASP A 24 2.95 27.55 -1.53
N LYS A 25 2.22 26.82 -2.39
CA LYS A 25 2.33 26.88 -3.84
C LYS A 25 0.96 26.75 -4.47
N GLY A 26 0.36 27.91 -4.71
CA GLY A 26 -0.42 28.26 -5.90
C GLY A 26 -1.39 27.24 -6.46
N ASN A 27 -2.67 27.45 -6.15
CA ASN A 27 -3.82 26.88 -6.85
C ASN A 27 -3.66 26.91 -8.38
N GLN A 28 -3.78 25.74 -9.00
CA GLN A 28 -4.23 25.65 -10.38
C GLN A 28 -5.31 24.58 -10.48
N GLU A 29 -6.56 25.04 -10.48
CA GLU A 29 -7.74 24.23 -10.77
C GLU A 29 -7.55 23.51 -12.11
N THR A 30 -7.60 22.20 -12.09
CA THR A 30 -7.85 21.40 -13.28
C THR A 30 -9.14 20.60 -13.07
N THR A 31 -10.18 21.13 -13.72
CA THR A 31 -11.46 20.52 -14.07
C THR A 31 -11.62 19.04 -13.74
N ALA A 32 -12.57 18.75 -12.85
CA ALA A 32 -13.08 17.43 -12.53
C ALA A 32 -13.63 16.75 -13.79
N GLY A 33 -12.78 15.92 -14.41
CA GLY A 33 -13.17 14.99 -15.46
C GLY A 33 -14.09 13.91 -14.88
N GLN A 34 -15.26 13.81 -15.49
CA GLN A 34 -16.36 12.88 -15.28
C GLN A 34 -15.94 11.47 -14.81
N VAL A 35 -16.45 11.08 -13.64
CA VAL A 35 -16.14 9.83 -12.93
C VAL A 35 -16.83 8.63 -13.61
N ASP A 36 -16.06 7.77 -14.26
CA ASP A 36 -16.51 6.45 -14.68
C ASP A 36 -16.48 5.48 -13.48
N LEU A 37 -17.63 5.39 -12.80
CA LEU A 37 -17.90 4.65 -11.56
C LEU A 37 -17.98 3.12 -11.72
N SER A 38 -17.64 2.54 -12.87
CA SER A 38 -17.56 1.09 -13.01
C SER A 38 -16.11 0.61 -12.91
N SER A 39 -15.68 0.15 -11.74
CA SER A 39 -14.49 -0.69 -11.62
C SER A 39 -14.96 -2.14 -11.55
N ASN A 40 -14.86 -2.87 -12.66
CA ASN A 40 -15.06 -4.33 -12.73
C ASN A 40 -13.94 -5.11 -12.00
N SER A 41 -13.40 -4.57 -10.91
CA SER A 41 -12.31 -5.18 -10.15
C SER A 41 -12.90 -6.30 -9.30
N GLU A 42 -12.44 -7.53 -9.53
CA GLU A 42 -12.87 -8.71 -8.78
C GLU A 42 -12.24 -8.76 -7.38
N VAL A 43 -12.79 -9.58 -6.49
CA VAL A 43 -12.22 -9.81 -5.16
C VAL A 43 -11.03 -10.78 -5.29
N ALA A 44 -9.82 -10.29 -5.03
CA ALA A 44 -8.59 -11.08 -5.08
C ALA A 44 -8.25 -11.74 -3.74
N ILE A 45 -8.62 -11.11 -2.62
CA ILE A 45 -8.35 -11.63 -1.27
C ILE A 45 -9.63 -11.52 -0.44
N ASN A 46 -9.93 -12.55 0.35
CA ASN A 46 -10.87 -12.48 1.45
C ASN A 46 -10.10 -12.54 2.78
N ALA A 47 -10.05 -11.41 3.48
CA ALA A 47 -9.38 -11.23 4.76
C ALA A 47 -10.39 -11.36 5.91
N GLY A 48 -10.71 -12.59 6.32
CA GLY A 48 -11.63 -12.83 7.44
C GLY A 48 -13.05 -12.31 7.20
N GLY A 49 -13.58 -12.50 5.99
CA GLY A 49 -14.89 -12.03 5.56
C GLY A 49 -14.87 -10.68 4.83
N ILE A 50 -13.73 -9.98 4.82
CA ILE A 50 -13.58 -8.69 4.14
C ILE A 50 -12.97 -8.91 2.75
N GLY A 51 -13.69 -8.51 1.69
CA GLY A 51 -13.21 -8.63 0.32
C GLY A 51 -12.28 -7.48 -0.07
N VAL A 52 -11.09 -7.80 -0.58
CA VAL A 52 -10.09 -6.86 -1.09
C VAL A 52 -9.96 -7.04 -2.59
N LEU A 53 -10.07 -5.94 -3.34
CA LEU A 53 -10.18 -5.95 -4.79
C LEU A 53 -8.80 -6.07 -5.48
N THR A 54 -8.78 -6.63 -6.69
CA THR A 54 -7.54 -6.91 -7.45
C THR A 54 -6.65 -5.69 -7.64
N ASP A 55 -7.22 -4.52 -7.97
CA ASP A 55 -6.51 -3.25 -8.12
C ASP A 55 -5.80 -2.82 -6.82
N GLU A 56 -6.45 -2.97 -5.67
CA GLU A 56 -5.87 -2.70 -4.35
C GLU A 56 -4.74 -3.68 -4.01
N VAL A 57 -4.94 -4.97 -4.31
CA VAL A 57 -3.92 -5.99 -4.07
C VAL A 57 -2.69 -5.78 -4.98
N ARG A 58 -2.90 -5.40 -6.24
CA ARG A 58 -1.81 -5.03 -7.18
C ARG A 58 -1.05 -3.81 -6.69
N TYR A 59 -1.75 -2.78 -6.19
CA TYR A 59 -1.11 -1.60 -5.60
C TYR A 59 -0.13 -2.03 -4.50
N TYR A 60 -0.57 -2.81 -3.52
CA TYR A 60 0.31 -3.22 -2.43
C TYR A 60 1.47 -4.11 -2.90
N ALA A 61 1.19 -5.09 -3.77
CA ALA A 61 2.22 -6.03 -4.21
C ALA A 61 3.29 -5.37 -5.08
N TYR A 62 2.91 -4.52 -6.04
CA TYR A 62 3.86 -3.89 -6.96
C TYR A 62 4.55 -2.67 -6.35
N THR A 63 3.93 -1.96 -5.40
CA THR A 63 4.67 -1.00 -4.59
C THR A 63 5.73 -1.70 -3.75
N ALA A 64 5.42 -2.85 -3.12
CA ALA A 64 6.43 -3.62 -2.40
C ALA A 64 7.55 -4.11 -3.32
N GLN A 65 7.23 -4.64 -4.51
CA GLN A 65 8.22 -5.02 -5.52
C GLN A 65 9.16 -3.85 -5.84
N ALA A 66 8.59 -2.70 -6.18
CA ALA A 66 9.32 -1.48 -6.50
C ALA A 66 10.24 -1.02 -5.36
N THR A 67 9.78 -1.08 -4.11
CA THR A 67 10.56 -0.72 -2.93
C THR A 67 11.80 -1.60 -2.76
N TYR A 68 11.64 -2.92 -2.85
CA TYR A 68 12.77 -3.84 -2.72
C TYR A 68 13.75 -3.72 -3.89
N GLU A 69 13.25 -3.53 -5.11
CA GLU A 69 14.12 -3.25 -6.26
C GLU A 69 14.93 -1.98 -6.06
N ALA A 70 14.29 -0.89 -5.63
CA ALA A 70 14.99 0.37 -5.33
C ALA A 70 16.05 0.21 -4.24
N TYR A 71 15.75 -0.56 -3.18
CA TYR A 71 16.71 -0.87 -2.12
C TYR A 71 17.94 -1.63 -2.67
N TYR A 72 17.73 -2.72 -3.42
CA TYR A 72 18.85 -3.49 -3.97
C TYR A 72 19.66 -2.70 -5.00
N ILE A 73 19.00 -1.86 -5.80
CA ILE A 73 19.67 -0.94 -6.73
C ILE A 73 20.58 0.03 -5.97
N SER A 74 20.15 0.51 -4.80
CA SER A 74 21.01 1.35 -3.95
C SER A 74 22.26 0.63 -3.43
N GLU A 75 22.23 -0.70 -3.35
CA GLU A 75 23.41 -1.54 -3.10
C GLU A 75 24.16 -1.96 -4.37
N ASN A 76 23.86 -1.33 -5.52
CA ASN A 76 24.44 -1.63 -6.83
C ASN A 76 24.20 -3.10 -7.26
N LYS A 77 23.01 -3.64 -6.96
CA LYS A 77 22.56 -4.99 -7.35
C LYS A 77 21.12 -4.95 -7.91
N ASN A 78 20.77 -5.95 -8.71
CA ASN A 78 19.36 -6.28 -8.95
C ASN A 78 18.97 -7.40 -7.97
N ILE A 79 17.76 -7.34 -7.42
CA ILE A 79 17.21 -8.45 -6.64
C ILE A 79 16.90 -9.63 -7.58
N ASP A 80 17.22 -10.86 -7.17
CA ASP A 80 16.72 -12.06 -7.86
C ASP A 80 15.48 -12.57 -7.12
N TRP A 81 14.31 -12.27 -7.67
CA TRP A 81 13.01 -12.62 -7.08
C TRP A 81 12.78 -14.13 -6.91
N LYS A 82 13.51 -14.97 -7.67
CA LYS A 82 13.42 -16.44 -7.59
C LYS A 82 14.44 -17.04 -6.63
N SER A 83 15.44 -16.27 -6.21
CA SER A 83 16.41 -16.73 -5.23
C SER A 83 15.79 -16.90 -3.85
N ASP A 84 16.37 -17.77 -3.03
CA ASP A 84 15.89 -18.07 -1.69
C ASP A 84 16.06 -16.84 -0.77
N MET A 85 14.94 -16.33 -0.23
CA MET A 85 14.95 -15.42 0.91
C MET A 85 15.29 -16.17 2.20
N LYS A 86 14.79 -17.41 2.28
CA LYS A 86 15.12 -18.42 3.28
C LYS A 86 14.91 -19.80 2.66
N LYS A 87 15.40 -20.85 3.32
CA LYS A 87 15.34 -22.22 2.78
C LYS A 87 13.94 -22.59 2.27
N GLY A 88 13.83 -22.80 0.96
CA GLY A 88 12.59 -23.22 0.30
C GLY A 88 11.49 -22.16 0.19
N VAL A 89 11.84 -20.87 0.35
CA VAL A 89 10.94 -19.74 0.12
C VAL A 89 11.71 -18.68 -0.65
N SER A 90 11.28 -18.43 -1.89
CA SER A 90 11.83 -17.39 -2.74
C SER A 90 11.54 -15.99 -2.20
N TRP A 91 12.31 -14.99 -2.64
CA TRP A 91 12.00 -13.58 -2.36
C TRP A 91 10.59 -13.19 -2.76
N GLN A 92 10.12 -13.62 -3.94
CA GLN A 92 8.75 -13.35 -4.37
C GLN A 92 7.71 -13.91 -3.37
N GLU A 93 7.85 -15.18 -2.99
CA GLU A 93 6.91 -15.82 -2.05
C GLU A 93 6.97 -15.15 -0.67
N GLY A 94 8.16 -14.81 -0.19
CA GLY A 94 8.37 -14.12 1.07
C GLY A 94 7.70 -12.75 1.11
N ILE A 95 7.95 -11.91 0.10
CA ILE A 95 7.37 -10.56 0.02
C ILE A 95 5.85 -10.63 -0.21
N LYS A 96 5.36 -11.52 -1.08
CA LYS A 96 3.90 -11.74 -1.23
C LYS A 96 3.26 -12.15 0.11
N SER A 97 3.90 -13.00 0.89
CA SER A 97 3.39 -13.39 2.21
C SER A 97 3.34 -12.22 3.20
N ILE A 98 4.32 -11.30 3.17
CA ILE A 98 4.32 -10.09 4.01
C ILE A 98 3.18 -9.16 3.58
N VAL A 99 3.08 -8.88 2.28
CA VAL A 99 2.01 -8.04 1.71
C VAL A 99 0.62 -8.58 2.07
N LEU A 100 0.40 -9.89 1.98
CA LEU A 100 -0.86 -10.51 2.38
C LEU A 100 -1.17 -10.29 3.87
N ASP A 101 -0.17 -10.41 4.74
CA ASP A 101 -0.35 -10.14 6.18
C ASP A 101 -0.68 -8.67 6.45
N ASP A 102 -0.01 -7.75 5.76
CA ASP A 102 -0.26 -6.30 5.88
C ASP A 102 -1.66 -5.91 5.38
N ILE A 103 -2.13 -6.52 4.29
CA ILE A 103 -3.52 -6.36 3.81
C ILE A 103 -4.49 -6.82 4.90
N CYS A 104 -4.29 -8.01 5.44
CA CYS A 104 -5.17 -8.55 6.48
C CYS A 104 -5.19 -7.67 7.74
N ARG A 105 -4.03 -7.19 8.18
CA ARG A 105 -3.91 -6.26 9.30
C ARG A 105 -4.69 -4.96 9.04
N ARG A 106 -4.51 -4.38 7.85
CA ARG A 106 -5.19 -3.14 7.46
C ARG A 106 -6.70 -3.30 7.47
N GLU A 107 -7.23 -4.33 6.81
CA GLU A 107 -8.67 -4.58 6.75
C GLU A 107 -9.26 -4.83 8.14
N TYR A 108 -8.54 -5.58 8.99
CA TYR A 108 -8.96 -5.77 10.37
C TYR A 108 -9.07 -4.45 11.14
N PHE A 109 -8.05 -3.59 11.13
CA PHE A 109 -8.12 -2.33 11.88
C PHE A 109 -9.08 -1.32 11.27
N CYS A 110 -9.21 -1.26 9.94
CA CYS A 110 -10.25 -0.48 9.28
C CYS A 110 -11.66 -0.90 9.74
N SER A 111 -11.91 -2.20 9.91
CA SER A 111 -13.20 -2.70 10.42
C SER A 111 -13.52 -2.23 11.84
N LEU A 112 -12.51 -1.80 12.60
CA LEU A 112 -12.64 -1.30 13.96
C LEU A 112 -12.81 0.22 14.04
N ALA A 113 -12.75 0.95 12.92
CA ALA A 113 -12.82 2.42 12.90
C ALA A 113 -13.99 2.97 13.72
N LYS A 114 -15.20 2.43 13.50
CA LYS A 114 -16.40 2.82 14.25
C LYS A 114 -16.31 2.50 15.75
N LYS A 115 -15.66 1.40 16.12
CA LYS A 115 -15.50 1.00 17.53
C LYS A 115 -14.60 1.98 18.29
N TYR A 116 -13.60 2.55 17.61
CA TYR A 116 -12.65 3.50 18.19
C TYR A 116 -12.93 4.95 17.83
N ASP A 117 -14.13 5.24 17.30
CA ASP A 117 -14.58 6.57 16.87
C ASP A 117 -13.57 7.30 15.96
N VAL A 118 -12.95 6.53 15.05
CA VAL A 118 -11.99 7.06 14.08
C VAL A 118 -12.75 7.46 12.81
N GLN A 119 -12.60 8.73 12.45
CA GLN A 119 -13.09 9.30 11.20
C GLN A 119 -11.99 10.16 10.58
N LEU A 120 -12.09 10.39 9.26
CA LEU A 120 -11.23 11.34 8.57
C LEU A 120 -11.85 12.74 8.67
N SER A 121 -11.00 13.75 8.83
CA SER A 121 -11.40 15.15 8.72
C SER A 121 -11.30 15.63 7.28
N ASP A 122 -11.92 16.76 6.94
CA ASP A 122 -11.77 17.39 5.61
C ASP A 122 -10.29 17.59 5.24
N SER A 123 -9.47 18.02 6.21
CA SER A 123 -8.03 18.16 6.02
C SER A 123 -7.34 16.82 5.74
N ASP A 124 -7.82 15.72 6.30
CA ASP A 124 -7.28 14.41 5.97
C ASP A 124 -7.57 13.99 4.54
N GLU A 125 -8.80 14.21 4.10
CA GLU A 125 -9.26 13.89 2.76
C GLU A 125 -8.50 14.71 1.71
N ASP A 126 -8.29 16.01 1.97
CA ASP A 126 -7.51 16.88 1.08
C ASP A 126 -6.05 16.44 0.99
N ASN A 127 -5.44 16.09 2.13
CA ASN A 127 -4.09 15.53 2.16
C ASN A 127 -4.00 14.18 1.43
N VAL A 128 -5.04 13.33 1.50
CA VAL A 128 -5.08 12.08 0.73
C VAL A 128 -5.16 12.36 -0.75
N LYS A 129 -6.04 13.28 -1.19
CA LYS A 129 -6.17 13.65 -2.61
C LYS A 129 -4.85 14.19 -3.15
N ALA A 130 -4.17 15.05 -2.39
CA ALA A 130 -2.84 15.55 -2.75
C ALA A 130 -1.82 14.41 -2.90
N ALA A 131 -1.72 13.51 -1.91
CA ALA A 131 -0.80 12.37 -1.96
C ALA A 131 -1.09 11.41 -3.12
N VAL A 132 -2.36 11.22 -3.49
CA VAL A 132 -2.74 10.45 -4.68
C VAL A 132 -2.34 11.19 -5.96
N ASN A 133 -2.46 12.51 -6.01
CA ASN A 133 -1.97 13.30 -7.15
C ASN A 133 -0.47 13.12 -7.33
N ASP A 134 0.30 13.29 -6.25
CA ASP A 134 1.74 13.09 -6.24
C ASP A 134 2.11 11.66 -6.69
N PHE A 135 1.37 10.64 -6.24
CA PHE A 135 1.59 9.27 -6.69
C PHE A 135 1.52 9.14 -8.22
N PHE A 136 0.49 9.69 -8.88
CA PHE A 136 0.35 9.58 -10.33
C PHE A 136 1.32 10.48 -11.11
N GLU A 137 1.71 11.61 -10.54
CA GLU A 137 2.62 12.58 -11.20
C GLU A 137 4.08 12.18 -11.06
N GLU A 138 4.46 11.58 -9.93
CA GLU A 138 5.85 11.35 -9.56
C GLU A 138 6.29 9.88 -9.68
N SER A 139 5.35 8.93 -9.63
CA SER A 139 5.68 7.50 -9.78
C SER A 139 6.10 7.16 -11.21
N ASP A 140 6.85 6.07 -11.34
CA ASP A 140 7.21 5.58 -12.66
C ASP A 140 5.99 5.08 -13.46
N SER A 141 5.95 5.39 -14.76
CA SER A 141 4.85 4.99 -15.63
C SER A 141 4.71 3.47 -15.76
N GLY A 142 5.81 2.73 -15.67
CA GLY A 142 5.82 1.27 -15.61
C GLY A 142 5.15 0.74 -14.35
N LEU A 143 5.46 1.34 -13.19
CA LEU A 143 4.79 1.03 -11.92
C LEU A 143 3.29 1.32 -11.98
N VAL A 144 2.90 2.53 -12.40
CA VAL A 144 1.49 2.94 -12.50
C VAL A 144 0.72 2.02 -13.45
N LYS A 145 1.31 1.68 -14.60
CA LYS A 145 0.72 0.75 -15.57
C LYS A 145 0.58 -0.66 -15.01
N LYS A 146 1.56 -1.14 -14.24
CA LYS A 146 1.54 -2.50 -13.67
C LYS A 146 0.49 -2.63 -12.55
N ILE A 147 0.31 -1.57 -11.76
CA ILE A 147 -0.74 -1.48 -10.74
C ILE A 147 -2.12 -1.42 -11.38
N ASP A 148 -2.29 -0.61 -12.43
CA ASP A 148 -3.54 -0.45 -13.19
C ASP A 148 -4.73 -0.08 -12.28
N ILE A 149 -4.60 1.03 -11.55
CA ILE A 149 -5.60 1.51 -10.60
C ILE A 149 -6.17 2.86 -11.02
N LYS A 150 -7.49 3.03 -10.85
CA LYS A 150 -8.17 4.32 -11.03
C LYS A 150 -7.85 5.25 -9.86
N ARG A 151 -7.74 6.57 -10.12
CA ARG A 151 -7.44 7.59 -9.09
C ARG A 151 -8.36 7.49 -7.86
N GLN A 152 -9.67 7.37 -8.08
CA GLN A 152 -10.64 7.29 -6.98
C GLN A 152 -10.44 6.05 -6.10
N ARG A 153 -10.09 4.91 -6.71
CA ARG A 153 -9.78 3.68 -5.97
C ARG A 153 -8.54 3.85 -5.09
N LEU A 154 -7.54 4.57 -5.59
CA LEU A 154 -6.33 4.86 -4.81
C LEU A 154 -6.59 5.83 -3.64
N ILE A 155 -7.53 6.78 -3.79
CA ILE A 155 -8.00 7.64 -2.69
C ILE A 155 -8.54 6.77 -1.55
N GLU A 156 -9.45 5.85 -1.83
CA GLU A 156 -10.02 4.96 -0.81
C GLU A 156 -8.95 4.12 -0.09
N ILE A 157 -7.93 3.66 -0.82
CA ILE A 157 -6.80 2.90 -0.26
C ILE A 157 -5.99 3.77 0.71
N PHE A 158 -5.71 5.02 0.35
CA PHE A 158 -4.96 5.95 1.20
C PHE A 158 -5.77 6.38 2.42
N GLU A 159 -7.09 6.52 2.28
CA GLU A 159 -8.01 6.72 3.41
C GLU A 159 -7.98 5.55 4.38
N LYS A 160 -8.06 4.30 3.87
CA LYS A 160 -7.92 3.08 4.69
C LYS A 160 -6.61 3.08 5.47
N GLN A 161 -5.49 3.45 4.84
CA GLN A 161 -4.20 3.52 5.53
C GLN A 161 -4.23 4.52 6.70
N LYS A 162 -4.78 5.71 6.51
CA LYS A 162 -4.94 6.70 7.59
C LYS A 162 -5.84 6.20 8.71
N ILE A 163 -6.96 5.57 8.36
CA ILE A 163 -7.89 5.00 9.35
C ILE A 163 -7.19 3.91 10.16
N GLN A 164 -6.55 2.95 9.51
CA GLN A 164 -5.77 1.89 10.16
C GLN A 164 -4.77 2.50 11.16
N GLN A 165 -3.95 3.46 10.72
CA GLN A 165 -2.93 4.09 11.57
C GLN A 165 -3.54 4.75 12.81
N ARG A 166 -4.66 5.47 12.67
CA ARG A 166 -5.36 6.09 13.79
C ARG A 166 -5.96 5.08 14.75
N VAL A 167 -6.58 4.03 14.22
CA VAL A 167 -7.13 2.95 15.05
C VAL A 167 -6.02 2.26 15.83
N GLU A 168 -4.92 1.88 15.18
CA GLU A 168 -3.78 1.25 15.85
C GLU A 168 -3.16 2.17 16.91
N SER A 169 -3.01 3.46 16.62
CA SER A 169 -2.54 4.47 17.58
C SER A 169 -3.47 4.55 18.80
N ASN A 170 -4.78 4.64 18.58
CA ASN A 170 -5.77 4.69 19.66
C ASN A 170 -5.75 3.41 20.50
N VAL A 171 -5.62 2.24 19.87
CA VAL A 171 -5.51 0.95 20.56
C VAL A 171 -4.24 0.89 21.41
N ASN A 172 -3.11 1.35 20.88
CA ASN A 172 -1.82 1.29 21.55
C ASN A 172 -1.62 2.38 22.62
N SER A 173 -2.51 3.38 22.70
CA SER A 173 -2.41 4.49 23.65
C SER A 173 -2.27 4.07 25.12
N SER A 174 -2.70 2.86 25.48
CA SER A 174 -2.58 2.31 26.84
C SER A 174 -1.60 1.13 26.98
N ASP A 175 -1.19 0.52 25.87
CA ASP A 175 -0.23 -0.60 25.81
C ASP A 175 0.28 -0.71 24.37
N ASP A 176 1.57 -0.46 24.16
CA ASP A 176 2.20 -0.45 22.84
C ASP A 176 2.04 -1.77 22.05
N ASN A 177 1.72 -2.88 22.73
CA ASN A 177 1.51 -4.19 22.10
C ASN A 177 0.03 -4.56 21.90
N ALA A 178 -0.91 -3.69 22.30
CA ALA A 178 -2.34 -4.00 22.27
C ALA A 178 -2.84 -4.30 20.85
N ALA A 179 -2.44 -3.50 19.85
CA ALA A 179 -2.81 -3.69 18.45
C ALA A 179 -2.27 -5.04 17.94
N ASP A 180 -1.01 -5.34 18.21
CA ASP A 180 -0.39 -6.61 17.81
C ASP A 180 -1.10 -7.82 18.43
N ASN A 181 -1.44 -7.74 19.71
CA ASN A 181 -2.17 -8.80 20.40
C ASN A 181 -3.57 -8.99 19.81
N MET A 182 -4.26 -7.89 19.52
CA MET A 182 -5.56 -7.91 18.84
C MET A 182 -5.48 -8.54 17.45
N TYR A 183 -4.51 -8.13 16.64
CA TYR A 183 -4.31 -8.67 15.29
C TYR A 183 -3.95 -10.16 15.33
N LYS A 184 -3.03 -10.58 16.21
CA LYS A 184 -2.68 -12.00 16.40
C LYS A 184 -3.90 -12.84 16.80
N LYS A 185 -4.78 -12.32 17.66
CA LYS A 185 -6.02 -13.00 18.06
C LYS A 185 -6.98 -13.11 16.88
N TRP A 186 -7.18 -12.02 16.14
CA TRP A 186 -8.03 -12.01 14.95
C TRP A 186 -7.52 -12.98 13.89
N LYS A 187 -6.21 -12.96 13.59
CA LYS A 187 -5.56 -13.83 12.60
C LYS A 187 -5.72 -15.33 12.93
N LYS A 188 -5.71 -15.70 14.22
CA LYS A 188 -5.95 -17.09 14.66
C LYS A 188 -7.42 -17.51 14.55
N ALA A 189 -8.35 -16.57 14.62
CA ALA A 189 -9.79 -16.83 14.64
C ALA A 189 -10.43 -16.76 13.25
N ASN A 190 -9.71 -16.28 12.24
CA ASN A 190 -10.24 -16.02 10.90
C ASN A 190 -9.48 -16.80 9.84
N THR A 191 -10.16 -17.05 8.73
CA THR A 191 -9.55 -17.65 7.54
C THR A 191 -9.27 -16.58 6.51
N VAL A 192 -8.08 -16.61 5.93
CA VAL A 192 -7.70 -15.78 4.78
C VAL A 192 -7.67 -16.67 3.56
N THR A 193 -8.32 -16.24 2.49
CA THR A 193 -8.26 -16.94 1.19
C THR A 193 -7.82 -15.97 0.11
N ALA A 194 -7.08 -16.48 -0.86
CA ALA A 194 -6.63 -15.74 -2.03
C ALA A 194 -7.23 -16.38 -3.28
N GLY A 195 -7.73 -15.54 -4.18
CA GLY A 195 -8.30 -15.94 -5.47
C GLY A 195 -7.26 -15.92 -6.59
N ALA A 196 -7.70 -16.25 -7.80
CA ALA A 196 -6.84 -16.40 -8.97
C ALA A 196 -6.00 -15.15 -9.27
N SER A 197 -6.57 -13.95 -9.12
CA SER A 197 -5.86 -12.69 -9.38
C SER A 197 -4.67 -12.46 -8.44
N TRP A 198 -4.70 -13.01 -7.22
CA TRP A 198 -3.52 -12.99 -6.34
C TRP A 198 -2.41 -13.92 -6.85
N ASP A 199 -2.78 -15.08 -7.38
CA ASP A 199 -1.82 -16.05 -7.91
C ASP A 199 -1.15 -15.54 -9.20
N GLU A 200 -1.87 -14.76 -10.00
CA GLU A 200 -1.34 -14.11 -11.21
C GLU A 200 -0.30 -13.02 -10.92
N ILE A 201 -0.37 -12.38 -9.75
CA ILE A 201 0.62 -11.37 -9.34
C ILE A 201 1.98 -12.03 -9.15
N ASN A 202 2.96 -11.58 -9.94
CA ASN A 202 4.32 -12.07 -9.92
C ASN A 202 5.34 -10.95 -10.18
N PHE A 203 6.55 -11.16 -9.69
CA PHE A 203 7.66 -10.21 -9.75
C PHE A 203 8.71 -10.63 -10.77
N ASN A 204 8.37 -11.53 -11.72
CA ASN A 204 9.31 -12.00 -12.74
C ASN A 204 9.83 -10.85 -13.62
N GLU A 205 8.98 -9.87 -13.90
CA GLU A 205 9.35 -8.65 -14.60
C GLU A 205 9.63 -7.54 -13.59
N HIS A 206 10.87 -7.04 -13.61
CA HIS A 206 11.30 -5.92 -12.80
C HIS A 206 10.55 -4.63 -13.15
N ILE A 207 10.25 -3.83 -12.13
CA ILE A 207 9.76 -2.46 -12.31
C ILE A 207 10.95 -1.52 -12.44
N PHE A 208 11.96 -1.72 -11.59
CA PHE A 208 13.24 -1.02 -11.65
C PHE A 208 14.40 -2.00 -11.74
N THR A 209 15.42 -1.57 -12.46
CA THR A 209 16.70 -2.27 -12.59
C THR A 209 17.86 -1.31 -12.37
N LEU A 210 19.07 -1.85 -12.25
CA LEU A 210 20.31 -1.06 -12.21
C LEU A 210 20.49 -0.13 -13.42
N GLU A 211 19.82 -0.37 -14.54
CA GLU A 211 19.88 0.53 -15.70
C GLU A 211 19.18 1.86 -15.43
N ASP A 212 18.16 1.87 -14.58
CA ASP A 212 17.39 3.08 -14.19
C ASP A 212 18.16 4.00 -13.21
N ALA A 213 19.27 3.50 -12.65
CA ALA A 213 20.14 4.24 -11.73
C ALA A 213 21.35 4.90 -12.41
N LYS A 214 21.59 4.60 -13.70
CA LYS A 214 22.66 5.21 -14.51
C LYS A 214 22.22 6.53 -15.11
#